data_AF-A0A517S806-F1
#
_entry.id   AF-A0A517S806-F1
#
_cell.length_a   1.000
_cell.length_b   1.000
_cell.length_c   1.000
_cell.angle_alpha   90.00
_cell.angle_beta   90.00
_cell.angle_gamma   90.00
#
_symmetry.space_group_name_H-M   'P 1'
#
loop_
_entity.id
_entity.type
_entity.pdbx_description
1 polymer ?
#
loop_
_entity_poly.entity_id
_entity_poly.type
_entity_poly.pdbx_seq_one_letter_code
_entity_poly.pdbx_strand_id
1 'polypeptide(L)'
;MLSARDDQNATQSRRRPLWRQLLALAIFLSVYVLSIGPLYWKWYAAKVGVGSPIYLILYRPLEQLAGWFPPLGHFLNWYITLWIY
;
A
#
# COMPACT_ATOMS: atom_id res chain seq x y z
N MET A 1 19.95 -27.64 37.13
CA MET A 1 20.00 -26.19 36.83
C MET A 1 19.97 -25.86 35.32
N LEU A 2 20.12 -26.83 34.39
CA LEU A 2 20.02 -26.57 32.94
C LEU A 2 18.59 -26.57 32.37
N SER A 3 17.67 -27.40 32.88
CA SER A 3 16.30 -27.50 32.32
C SER A 3 15.47 -26.21 32.42
N ALA A 4 15.67 -25.39 33.46
CA ALA A 4 14.88 -24.17 33.65
C ALA A 4 15.19 -23.04 32.63
N ARG A 5 16.28 -23.15 31.85
CA ARG A 5 16.63 -22.18 30.80
C ARG A 5 16.01 -22.55 29.44
N ASP A 6 15.80 -23.83 29.17
CA ASP A 6 15.20 -24.29 27.91
C ASP A 6 13.68 -24.01 27.86
N ASP A 7 13.01 -24.09 29.02
CA ASP A 7 11.57 -23.83 29.14
C ASP A 7 11.20 -22.35 28.92
N GLN A 8 12.12 -21.42 29.20
CA GLN A 8 11.90 -19.97 29.05
C GLN A 8 12.03 -19.51 27.59
N ASN A 9 12.85 -20.19 26.78
CA ASN A 9 13.07 -19.80 25.38
C ASN A 9 11.94 -20.28 24.44
N ALA A 10 11.20 -21.33 24.80
CA ALA A 10 10.13 -21.88 23.97
C ALA A 10 8.82 -21.07 23.99
N THR A 11 8.59 -20.28 25.03
CA THR A 11 7.31 -19.56 25.25
C THR A 11 7.34 -18.11 24.80
N GLN A 12 8.51 -17.55 24.50
CA GLN A 12 8.61 -16.21 23.91
C GLN A 12 8.39 -16.22 22.39
N SER A 13 7.40 -16.99 21.92
CA SER A 13 6.68 -16.64 20.70
C SER A 13 5.93 -15.35 21.00
N ARG A 14 6.68 -14.24 20.92
CA ARG A 14 6.23 -12.85 21.00
C ARG A 14 5.20 -12.68 19.89
N ARG A 15 3.96 -13.08 20.18
CA ARG A 15 2.78 -12.88 19.33
C ARG A 15 2.66 -11.38 19.19
N ARG A 16 3.37 -10.83 18.20
CA ARG A 16 3.20 -9.45 17.78
C ARG A 16 1.71 -9.34 17.48
N PRO A 17 0.97 -8.43 18.15
CA PRO A 17 -0.46 -8.37 17.98
C PRO A 17 -0.73 -8.18 16.49
N LEU A 18 -1.47 -9.11 15.88
CA LEU A 18 -1.82 -9.08 14.44
C LEU A 18 -2.45 -7.73 14.07
N TRP A 19 -3.12 -7.09 15.03
CA TRP A 19 -3.67 -5.76 14.90
C TRP A 19 -2.64 -4.65 14.60
N ARG A 20 -1.41 -4.74 15.14
CA ARG A 20 -0.32 -3.81 14.76
C ARG A 20 0.13 -4.02 13.33
N GLN A 21 0.06 -5.25 12.82
CA GLN A 21 0.40 -5.56 11.42
C GLN A 21 -0.70 -5.03 10.48
N LEU A 22 -1.97 -5.19 10.85
CA LEU A 22 -3.10 -4.61 10.10
C LEU A 22 -3.05 -3.08 10.09
N LEU A 23 -2.73 -2.45 11.21
CA LEU A 23 -2.58 -1.00 11.28
C LEU A 23 -1.41 -0.51 10.41
N ALA A 24 -0.26 -1.18 10.46
CA ALA A 24 0.88 -0.86 9.60
C ALA A 24 0.55 -1.05 8.12
N LEU A 25 -0.20 -2.11 7.76
CA LEU A 25 -0.68 -2.34 6.40
C LEU A 25 -1.63 -1.22 5.95
N ALA A 26 -2.57 -0.81 6.81
CA ALA A 26 -3.51 0.26 6.50
C ALA A 26 -2.79 1.61 6.31
N ILE A 27 -1.79 1.90 7.14
CA ILE A 27 -0.95 3.10 6.99
C ILE A 27 -0.14 3.02 5.70
N PHE A 28 0.50 1.88 5.43
CA PHE A 28 1.27 1.68 4.21
C PHE A 28 0.39 1.83 2.96
N LEU A 29 -0.79 1.23 2.97
CA LEU A 29 -1.78 1.32 1.89
C LEU A 29 -2.26 2.76 1.72
N SER A 30 -2.51 3.48 2.81
CA SER A 30 -2.86 4.90 2.77
C SER A 30 -1.75 5.73 2.15
N VAL A 31 -0.49 5.55 2.58
CA VAL A 31 0.67 6.25 2.01
C VAL A 31 0.87 5.89 0.54
N TYR A 32 0.67 4.63 0.18
CA TYR A 32 0.74 4.15 -1.19
C TYR A 32 -0.33 4.79 -2.09
N VAL A 33 -1.58 4.89 -1.59
CA VAL A 33 -2.66 5.61 -2.26
C VAL A 33 -2.32 7.09 -2.40
N LEU A 34 -1.87 7.75 -1.32
CA LEU A 34 -1.48 9.16 -1.37
C LEU A 34 -0.29 9.40 -2.31
N SER A 35 0.61 8.43 -2.46
CA SER A 35 1.75 8.54 -3.37
C SER A 35 1.34 8.61 -4.84
N ILE A 36 0.11 8.21 -5.22
CA ILE A 36 -0.38 8.34 -6.60
C ILE A 36 -0.41 9.79 -7.07
N GLY A 37 -0.60 10.76 -6.17
CA GLY A 37 -0.71 12.18 -6.53
C GLY A 37 0.57 12.71 -7.21
N PRO A 38 1.70 12.80 -6.47
CA PRO A 38 2.96 13.28 -7.05
C PRO A 38 3.52 12.35 -8.13
N LEU A 39 3.23 11.04 -8.07
CA LEU A 39 3.66 10.08 -9.10
C LEU A 39 2.66 9.92 -10.25
N TYR A 40 1.54 10.66 -10.26
CA TYR A 40 0.49 10.52 -11.26
C TYR A 40 1.05 10.71 -12.67
N TRP A 41 1.89 11.73 -12.84
CA TRP A 41 2.55 12.02 -14.11
C TRP A 41 3.44 10.87 -14.61
N LYS A 42 4.14 10.17 -13.71
CA LYS A 42 4.96 9.01 -14.08
C LYS A 42 4.10 7.82 -14.48
N TRP A 43 2.99 7.59 -13.78
CA TRP A 43 2.01 6.58 -14.15
C TRP A 43 1.34 6.90 -15.49
N TYR A 44 0.92 8.15 -15.72
CA TYR A 44 0.32 8.59 -16.97
C TYR A 44 1.30 8.47 -18.14
N ALA A 45 2.56 8.90 -17.95
CA ALA A 45 3.62 8.71 -18.94
C ALA A 45 3.85 7.23 -19.26
N ALA A 46 3.82 6.34 -18.26
CA ALA A 46 3.92 4.90 -18.46
C ALA A 46 2.70 4.35 -19.22
N LYS A 47 1.49 4.88 -18.99
CA LYS A 47 0.26 4.52 -19.73
C LYS A 47 0.32 4.90 -21.21
N VAL A 48 0.89 6.08 -21.50
CA VAL A 48 1.07 6.60 -22.87
C VAL A 48 2.28 5.96 -23.57
N GLY A 49 3.01 5.06 -22.91
CA GLY A 49 4.14 4.33 -23.50
C GLY A 49 5.46 5.10 -23.53
N VAL A 50 5.52 6.27 -22.87
CA VAL A 50 6.70 7.15 -22.82
C VAL A 50 7.50 6.95 -21.52
N GLY A 51 6.87 6.35 -20.50
CA GLY A 51 7.44 6.15 -19.16
C GLY A 51 7.83 4.70 -18.84
N SER A 52 8.42 4.49 -17.66
CA SER A 52 8.81 3.16 -17.19
C SER A 52 7.58 2.29 -16.89
N PRO A 53 7.50 1.05 -17.42
CA PRO A 53 6.37 0.15 -17.22
C PRO A 53 6.19 -0.30 -15.76
N ILE A 54 7.22 -0.07 -14.92
CA ILE A 54 7.19 -0.41 -13.49
C ILE A 54 6.02 0.29 -12.77
N TYR A 55 5.72 1.55 -13.13
CA TYR A 55 4.66 2.32 -12.50
C TYR A 55 3.28 1.80 -12.91
N LEU A 56 3.14 1.26 -14.12
CA LEU A 56 1.90 0.67 -14.61
C LEU A 56 1.57 -0.60 -13.82
N ILE A 57 2.55 -1.48 -13.62
CA ILE A 57 2.38 -2.70 -12.82
C ILE A 57 2.10 -2.35 -11.36
N LEU A 58 2.82 -1.36 -10.82
CA LEU A 58 2.68 -0.95 -9.43
C LEU A 58 1.27 -0.44 -9.13
N TYR A 59 0.68 0.41 -9.99
CA TYR A 59 -0.62 1.05 -9.74
C TYR A 59 -1.82 0.32 -10.37
N ARG A 60 -1.59 -0.68 -11.22
CA ARG A 60 -2.65 -1.55 -11.76
C ARG A 60 -3.61 -2.14 -10.70
N PRO A 61 -3.13 -2.74 -9.60
CA PRO A 61 -4.04 -3.28 -8.59
C PRO A 61 -4.87 -2.16 -7.93
N LEU A 62 -4.32 -0.95 -7.80
CA LEU A 62 -5.05 0.20 -7.27
C LEU A 62 -6.16 0.66 -8.22
N GLU A 63 -5.89 0.68 -9.52
CA GLU A 63 -6.89 0.97 -10.56
C GLU A 63 -8.02 -0.08 -10.57
N GLN A 64 -7.68 -1.35 -10.38
CA GLN A 64 -8.66 -2.43 -10.29
C GLN A 64 -9.48 -2.37 -9.00
N LEU A 65 -8.86 -2.02 -7.86
CA LEU A 65 -9.57 -1.74 -6.62
C LEU A 65 -10.51 -0.54 -6.76
N ALA A 66 -10.07 0.52 -7.43
CA ALA A 66 -10.89 1.70 -7.72
C ALA A 66 -12.10 1.35 -8.58
N GLY A 67 -11.97 0.40 -9.52
CA GLY A 67 -13.08 -0.14 -10.29
C GLY A 67 -14.05 -0.99 -9.47
N TRP A 68 -13.57 -1.71 -8.45
CA TRP A 68 -14.41 -2.50 -7.55
C TRP A 68 -15.14 -1.65 -6.50
N PHE A 69 -14.54 -0.54 -6.07
CA PHE A 69 -15.10 0.38 -5.09
C PHE A 69 -15.32 1.78 -5.70
N PRO A 70 -16.53 2.07 -6.22
CA PRO A 70 -16.88 3.36 -6.81
C PRO A 70 -16.51 4.60 -5.97
N PRO A 71 -16.72 4.64 -4.63
CA PRO A 71 -16.33 5.80 -3.84
C PRO A 71 -14.81 5.99 -3.77
N LEU A 72 -14.02 4.91 -3.78
CA LEU A 72 -12.57 4.98 -3.80
C LEU A 72 -12.08 5.56 -5.13
N GLY A 73 -12.68 5.13 -6.25
CA GLY A 73 -12.38 5.68 -7.57
C GLY A 73 -12.71 7.17 -7.66
N HIS A 74 -13.85 7.61 -7.12
CA HIS A 74 -14.21 9.03 -7.11
C HIS A 74 -13.24 9.87 -6.24
N PHE A 75 -12.85 9.35 -5.07
CA PHE A 75 -11.85 9.99 -4.21
C PHE A 75 -10.48 10.11 -4.90
N LEU A 76 -10.01 9.02 -5.52
CA LEU A 76 -8.77 9.02 -6.30
C LEU A 76 -8.82 10.04 -7.44
N ASN A 77 -9.93 10.09 -8.19
CA ASN A 77 -10.09 11.04 -9.29
C ASN A 77 -10.07 12.49 -8.78
N TRP A 78 -10.77 12.79 -7.68
CA TRP A 78 -10.73 14.10 -7.04
C TRP A 78 -9.31 14.45 -6.56
N TYR A 79 -8.63 13.51 -5.90
CA TYR A 79 -7.27 13.67 -5.41
C TYR A 79 -6.27 13.93 -6.54
N ILE A 80 -6.36 13.16 -7.62
CA ILE A 80 -5.53 13.33 -8.82
C ILE A 80 -5.81 14.68 -9.47
N THR A 81 -7.08 15.09 -9.55
CA THR A 81 -7.46 16.41 -10.12
C THR A 81 -6.81 17.55 -9.34
N LEU A 82 -6.72 17.46 -8.02
CA LEU A 82 -6.04 18.44 -7.16
C LEU A 82 -4.53 18.53 -7.43
N TRP A 83 -3.91 17.47 -7.95
CA TRP A 83 -2.49 17.47 -8.33
C TRP A 83 -2.24 17.93 -9.77
N ILE A 84 -3.25 17.90 -10.63
CA ILE A 84 -3.18 18.36 -12.02
C ILE A 84 -3.40 19.88 -12.10
N TYR A 85 -4.23 20.43 -11.21
CA TYR A 85 -4.62 21.83 -11.14
C TYR A 85 -3.69 22.64 -10.24
#